data_AF-A0AAW4WBF5-F1
#
_entry.id   AF-A0AAW4WBF5-F1
#
_cell.length_a   1.000
_cell.length_b   1.000
_cell.length_c   1.000
_cell.angle_alpha   90.00
_cell.angle_beta   90.00
_cell.angle_gamma   90.00
#
_symmetry.space_group_name_H-M   'P 1'
#
loop_
_entity.id
_entity.type
_entity.pdbx_description
1 polymer ?
#
loop_
_entity_poly.entity_id
_entity_poly.type
_entity_poly.pdbx_seq_one_letter_code
_entity_poly.pdbx_strand_id
1 'polypeptide(L)'
;MSDDWKNNPRLSGMDPQKLSMLQGLADQGLGKNPSELLPFIMGAASKGKNAGLNFSSDEISTIIEVLKMGKSPAEAAKLDRIVNLMKMIRH
;
A
#
# COMPACT_ATOMS: atom_id res chain seq x y z
N MET A 1 -8.17 -12.34 10.40
CA MET A 1 -8.47 -12.75 9.02
C MET A 1 -9.78 -12.09 8.69
N SER A 2 -9.81 -11.11 7.80
CA SER A 2 -9.75 -11.40 6.37
C SER A 2 -8.99 -10.35 5.57
N ASP A 3 -8.12 -10.82 4.69
CA ASP A 3 -7.35 -10.05 3.72
C ASP A 3 -8.20 -9.79 2.45
N ASP A 4 -9.50 -9.49 2.63
CA ASP A 4 -10.52 -9.38 1.57
C ASP A 4 -10.22 -8.27 0.55
N TRP A 5 -9.32 -7.37 0.91
CA TRP A 5 -8.85 -6.27 0.07
C TRP A 5 -8.26 -6.79 -1.25
N LYS A 6 -7.66 -8.00 -1.27
CA LYS A 6 -7.13 -8.65 -2.49
C LYS A 6 -8.20 -9.05 -3.50
N ASN A 7 -9.39 -9.38 -3.02
CA ASN A 7 -10.54 -9.76 -3.86
C ASN A 7 -11.34 -8.52 -4.29
N ASN A 8 -10.88 -7.31 -3.95
CA ASN A 8 -11.60 -6.11 -4.27
C ASN A 8 -11.60 -5.90 -5.80
N PRO A 9 -12.78 -5.75 -6.43
CA PRO A 9 -12.88 -5.61 -7.89
C PRO A 9 -12.10 -4.41 -8.42
N ARG A 10 -11.83 -3.40 -7.59
CA ARG A 10 -10.98 -2.25 -7.93
C ARG A 10 -9.52 -2.62 -8.20
N LEU A 11 -9.05 -3.75 -7.71
CA LEU A 11 -7.70 -4.27 -7.97
C LEU A 11 -7.62 -5.17 -9.20
N SER A 12 -8.75 -5.51 -9.81
CA SER A 12 -8.81 -6.46 -10.94
C SER A 12 -8.06 -6.00 -12.20
N GLY A 13 -7.78 -4.69 -12.33
CA GLY A 13 -6.98 -4.13 -13.42
C GLY A 13 -5.50 -3.94 -13.09
N MET A 14 -5.07 -4.32 -11.88
CA MET A 14 -3.71 -4.10 -11.39
C MET A 14 -2.80 -5.27 -11.75
N ASP A 15 -1.53 -4.99 -12.00
CA ASP A 15 -0.58 -6.04 -12.36
C ASP A 15 -0.43 -7.07 -11.21
N PRO A 16 -0.54 -8.37 -11.49
CA PRO A 16 -0.43 -9.39 -10.45
C PRO A 16 0.91 -9.37 -9.71
N GLN A 17 2.01 -8.92 -10.33
CA GLN A 17 3.29 -8.73 -9.63
C GLN A 17 3.22 -7.59 -8.61
N LYS A 18 2.51 -6.51 -8.94
CA LYS A 18 2.26 -5.39 -8.01
C LYS A 18 1.40 -5.84 -6.84
N LEU A 19 0.36 -6.62 -7.10
CA LEU A 19 -0.51 -7.19 -6.05
C LEU A 19 0.26 -8.15 -5.13
N SER A 20 1.08 -9.04 -5.69
CA SER A 20 1.94 -9.94 -4.91
C SER A 20 2.94 -9.17 -4.05
N MET A 21 3.48 -8.07 -4.58
CA MET A 21 4.35 -7.21 -3.82
C MET A 21 3.62 -6.56 -2.65
N LEU A 22 2.47 -5.92 -2.90
CA LEU A 22 1.63 -5.30 -1.86
C LEU A 22 1.17 -6.30 -0.81
N GLN A 23 0.86 -7.54 -1.21
CA GLN A 23 0.58 -8.63 -0.30
C GLN A 23 1.76 -8.90 0.63
N GLY A 24 2.96 -9.05 0.08
CA GLY A 24 4.17 -9.21 0.89
C GLY A 24 4.43 -8.01 1.82
N LEU A 25 4.01 -6.81 1.41
CA LEU A 25 4.08 -5.62 2.26
C LEU A 25 3.02 -5.62 3.36
N ALA A 26 1.79 -5.99 3.05
CA ALA A 26 0.72 -6.11 4.01
C ALA A 26 1.08 -7.17 5.06
N ASP A 27 1.51 -8.36 4.64
CA ASP A 27 1.97 -9.44 5.53
C ASP A 27 3.10 -8.98 6.47
N GLN A 28 4.09 -8.24 5.96
CA GLN A 28 5.24 -7.77 6.76
C GLN A 28 4.94 -6.49 7.57
N GLY A 29 3.93 -5.73 7.17
CA GLY A 29 3.48 -4.50 7.81
C GLY A 29 2.36 -4.71 8.83
N LEU A 30 1.61 -5.79 8.72
CA LEU A 30 0.59 -6.22 9.69
C LEU A 30 1.28 -6.51 11.03
N GLY A 31 1.00 -5.66 12.02
CA GLY A 31 1.59 -5.72 13.35
C GLY A 31 2.69 -4.70 13.64
N LYS A 32 3.11 -3.89 12.66
CA LYS A 32 4.13 -2.85 12.85
C LYS A 32 3.53 -1.46 13.06
N ASN A 33 4.23 -0.62 13.83
CA ASN A 33 3.81 0.75 14.07
C ASN A 33 4.02 1.62 12.81
N PRO A 34 3.26 2.73 12.64
CA PRO A 34 3.39 3.63 11.47
C PRO A 34 4.82 4.14 11.25
N SER A 35 5.56 4.40 12.34
CA SER A 35 6.96 4.81 12.30
C SER A 35 7.89 3.71 11.75
N GLU A 36 7.52 2.44 11.88
CA GLU A 36 8.24 1.28 11.35
C GLU A 36 7.75 0.89 9.95
N LEU A 37 6.50 1.24 9.62
CA LEU A 37 5.89 1.04 8.30
C LEU A 37 6.47 2.01 7.26
N LEU A 38 6.84 3.23 7.63
CA LEU A 38 7.39 4.23 6.70
C LEU A 38 8.68 3.78 5.98
N PRO A 39 9.77 3.39 6.67
CA PRO A 39 10.98 2.91 6.01
C PRO A 39 10.72 1.63 5.21
N PHE A 40 9.75 0.83 5.66
CA PHE A 40 9.34 -0.37 4.97
C PHE A 40 8.62 -0.08 3.63
N ILE A 41 7.69 0.87 3.63
CA ILE A 41 6.97 1.32 2.42
C ILE A 41 7.92 2.03 1.45
N MET A 42 8.88 2.83 1.95
CA MET A 42 9.93 3.41 1.10
C MET A 42 10.83 2.33 0.49
N GLY A 43 11.26 1.34 1.28
CA GLY A 43 12.04 0.21 0.81
C GLY A 43 11.29 -0.60 -0.24
N ALA A 44 9.99 -0.77 -0.06
CA ALA A 44 9.12 -1.39 -1.03
C ALA A 44 8.98 -0.57 -2.31
N ALA A 45 8.66 0.72 -2.22
CA ALA A 45 8.59 1.59 -3.39
C ALA A 45 9.90 1.58 -4.19
N SER A 46 11.03 1.56 -3.47
CA SER A 46 12.38 1.48 -4.07
C SER A 46 12.65 0.12 -4.72
N LYS A 47 12.25 -0.99 -4.08
CA LYS A 47 12.35 -2.34 -4.65
C LYS A 47 11.46 -2.50 -5.88
N GLY A 48 10.24 -1.96 -5.83
CA GLY A 48 9.30 -1.96 -6.95
C GLY A 48 9.89 -1.21 -8.13
N LYS A 49 10.41 0.00 -7.90
CA LYS A 49 11.12 0.78 -8.92
C LYS A 49 12.29 0.02 -9.56
N ASN A 50 13.11 -0.66 -8.75
CA ASN A 50 14.23 -1.47 -9.26
C ASN A 50 13.75 -2.71 -10.04
N ALA A 51 12.61 -3.28 -9.68
CA ALA A 51 11.98 -4.39 -10.40
C ALA A 51 11.20 -3.94 -11.65
N GLY A 52 11.24 -2.65 -12.02
CA GLY A 52 10.44 -2.09 -13.11
C GLY A 52 8.95 -1.89 -12.75
N LEU A 53 8.54 -2.26 -11.53
CA LEU A 53 7.20 -2.07 -11.00
C LEU A 53 7.01 -0.61 -10.58
N ASN A 54 6.48 0.19 -11.50
CA ASN A 54 6.10 1.57 -11.25
C ASN A 54 4.63 1.63 -10.83
N PHE A 55 4.38 2.04 -9.60
CA PHE A 55 3.03 2.32 -9.12
C PHE A 55 2.62 3.75 -9.49
N SER A 56 1.57 3.88 -10.30
CA SER A 56 0.99 5.18 -10.63
C SER A 56 0.32 5.80 -9.40
N SER A 57 0.08 7.11 -9.42
CA SER A 57 -0.68 7.77 -8.34
C SER A 57 -2.10 7.21 -8.20
N ASP A 58 -2.74 6.81 -9.30
CA ASP A 58 -4.05 6.16 -9.31
C ASP A 58 -4.01 4.76 -8.69
N GLU A 59 -3.01 3.95 -9.03
CA GLU A 59 -2.83 2.63 -8.43
C GLU A 59 -2.62 2.73 -6.93
N ILE A 60 -1.73 3.64 -6.49
CA ILE A 60 -1.50 3.90 -5.06
C ILE A 60 -2.80 4.32 -4.39
N SER A 61 -3.52 5.29 -4.94
CA SER A 61 -4.80 5.77 -4.37
C SER A 61 -5.83 4.66 -4.27
N THR A 62 -5.93 3.80 -5.29
CA THR A 62 -6.83 2.65 -5.30
C THR A 62 -6.48 1.66 -4.20
N ILE A 63 -5.21 1.31 -4.04
CA ILE A 63 -4.73 0.40 -2.99
C ILE A 63 -5.05 0.97 -1.61
N ILE A 64 -4.84 2.26 -1.42
CA ILE A 64 -5.14 2.95 -0.15
C ILE A 64 -6.64 2.90 0.14
N GLU A 65 -7.50 3.23 -0.83
CA GLU A 65 -8.96 3.15 -0.64
C GLU A 65 -9.39 1.75 -0.26
N VAL A 66 -8.86 0.74 -0.94
CA VAL A 66 -9.15 -0.68 -0.71
C VAL A 66 -8.62 -1.16 0.65
N LEU A 67 -7.45 -0.69 1.09
CA LEU A 67 -6.91 -0.97 2.43
C LEU A 67 -7.67 -0.23 3.54
N LYS A 68 -8.25 0.94 3.25
CA LYS A 68 -9.13 1.70 4.17
C LYS A 68 -10.50 1.03 4.31
N MET A 69 -11.00 0.38 3.26
CA MET A 69 -12.26 -0.37 3.30
C MET A 69 -12.14 -1.54 4.30
N GLY A 70 -12.97 -1.52 5.35
CA GLY A 70 -12.96 -2.55 6.40
C GLY A 70 -12.03 -2.26 7.58
N LYS A 71 -11.29 -1.14 7.58
CA LYS A 71 -10.47 -0.69 8.70
C LYS A 71 -11.17 0.37 9.56
N SER A 72 -10.74 0.49 10.81
CA SER A 72 -11.27 1.51 11.72
C SER A 72 -10.86 2.93 11.30
N PRO A 73 -11.63 3.98 11.65
CA PRO A 73 -11.31 5.37 11.28
C PRO A 73 -9.88 5.80 11.66
N ALA A 74 -9.38 5.31 12.80
CA ALA A 74 -8.03 5.58 13.27
C ALA A 74 -6.94 4.96 12.36
N GLU A 75 -7.18 3.76 11.83
CA GLU A 75 -6.27 3.13 10.87
C GLU A 75 -6.34 3.80 9.50
N ALA A 76 -7.54 4.20 9.07
CA ALA A 76 -7.72 4.93 7.82
C ALA A 76 -6.98 6.28 7.82
N ALA A 77 -7.02 7.01 8.94
CA ALA A 77 -6.25 8.25 9.12
C ALA A 77 -4.73 8.00 9.15
N LYS A 78 -4.29 6.87 9.72
CA LYS A 78 -2.88 6.46 9.72
C LYS A 78 -2.40 6.15 8.30
N LEU A 79 -3.23 5.48 7.50
CA LEU A 79 -2.99 5.24 6.07
C LEU A 79 -2.89 6.57 5.31
N ASP A 80 -3.85 7.51 5.46
CA ASP A 80 -3.81 8.83 4.80
C ASP A 80 -2.51 9.60 5.06
N ARG A 81 -1.98 9.55 6.29
CA ARG A 81 -0.69 10.18 6.62
C ARG A 81 0.46 9.57 5.83
N ILE A 82 0.49 8.24 5.70
CA ILE A 82 1.51 7.54 4.92
C ILE A 82 1.41 7.93 3.43
N VAL A 83 0.20 8.09 2.88
CA VAL A 83 0.00 8.56 1.50
C VAL A 83 0.58 9.94 1.30
N ASN A 84 0.28 10.87 2.21
CA ASN A 84 0.79 12.23 2.12
C ASN A 84 2.31 12.26 2.21
N LEU A 85 2.92 11.39 3.02
CA LEU A 85 4.38 11.23 3.08
C LEU A 85 4.95 10.66 1.78
N MET A 86 4.32 9.62 1.19
CA MET A 86 4.74 9.09 -0.12
C MET A 86 4.61 10.12 -1.25
N LYS A 87 3.56 10.96 -1.22
CA LYS A 87 3.37 12.05 -2.17
C LYS A 87 4.46 13.13 -2.03
N MET A 88 4.93 13.40 -0.81
CA MET A 88 6.02 14.35 -0.55
C MET A 88 7.39 13.83 -1.01
N ILE A 89 7.64 12.51 -0.97
CA ILE A 89 8.92 11.91 -1.40
C ILE A 89 9.06 11.88 -2.93
N ARG A 90 7.95 12.03 -3.68
CA ARG A 90 7.95 12.02 -5.15
C ARG A 90 8.28 13.40 -5.76
N HIS A 91 8.51 14.43 -4.93
CA HIS A 91 8.93 15.77 -5.34
C HIS A 91 10.44 15.94 -5.31
#